data_AF-A0A519Y0H8-F1
#
_entry.id   AF-A0A519Y0H8-F1
#
_cell.length_a   1.000
_cell.length_b   1.000
_cell.length_c   1.000
_cell.angle_alpha   90.00
_cell.angle_beta   90.00
_cell.angle_gamma   90.00
#
_symmetry.space_group_name_H-M   'P 1'
#
loop_
_entity.id
_entity.type
_entity.pdbx_description
1 polymer ?
#
loop_
_entity_poly.entity_id
_entity_poly.type
_entity_poly.pdbx_seq_one_letter_code
_entity_poly.pdbx_strand_id
1 'polypeptide(L)'
;MRQTGGSFAQTPPSSVKSYVAYLRVSTQKQGQSGLGLEAQRAAVGTFTQTAQLLEEFVEVESGKKNVRPKLQAAMALAKAKGATLLIAKLDRLSRNAGFIFQLRDAGVDFVCCDMPDANTLTVGIFAVLAQHERELISQRTKAALTAKKAQGAQL
;
A
#
# COMPACT_ATOMS: atom_id res chain seq x y z
N MET A 1 62.57 3.08 15.55
CA MET A 1 61.71 2.68 16.69
C MET A 1 60.97 3.94 17.14
N ARG A 2 59.64 4.09 17.17
CA ARG A 2 58.50 3.17 17.32
C ARG A 2 57.30 3.65 16.48
N GLN A 3 56.46 2.71 16.07
CA GLN A 3 55.09 2.90 15.56
C GLN A 3 54.12 3.20 16.71
N THR A 4 53.07 3.97 16.44
CA THR A 4 51.67 3.86 16.95
C THR A 4 50.84 4.88 16.13
N GLY A 5 49.76 4.58 15.41
CA GLY A 5 48.82 3.47 15.44
C GLY A 5 47.45 3.94 15.96
N GLY A 6 46.43 3.96 15.09
CA GLY A 6 44.99 4.05 15.45
C GLY A 6 44.43 5.48 15.50
N SER A 7 43.23 5.80 15.00
CA SER A 7 42.11 4.95 14.60
C SER A 7 41.21 5.80 13.69
N PHE A 8 41.07 5.42 12.42
CA PHE A 8 39.96 5.89 11.61
C PHE A 8 38.70 5.29 12.22
N ALA A 9 37.87 6.14 12.82
CA ALA A 9 36.56 5.74 13.32
C ALA A 9 35.79 5.09 12.16
N GLN A 10 35.65 3.76 12.24
CA GLN A 10 34.77 2.99 11.39
C GLN A 10 33.35 3.44 11.70
N THR A 11 32.72 4.14 10.75
CA THR A 11 31.27 4.31 10.72
C THR A 11 30.64 2.92 10.74
N PRO A 12 29.67 2.63 11.63
CA PRO A 12 29.01 1.33 11.63
C PRO A 12 28.36 1.08 10.25
N PRO A 13 28.38 -0.15 9.73
CA PRO A 13 27.76 -0.45 8.45
C PRO A 13 26.28 -0.10 8.51
N SER A 14 25.86 0.73 7.55
CA SER A 14 24.50 1.16 7.30
C SER A 14 23.51 0.02 7.49
N SER A 15 22.66 0.11 8.51
CA SER A 15 21.61 -0.85 8.81
C SER A 15 20.79 -1.13 7.55
N VAL A 16 20.81 -2.37 7.07
CA VAL A 16 20.04 -2.81 5.91
C VAL A 16 18.58 -2.44 6.14
N LYS A 17 18.00 -1.61 5.27
CA LYS A 17 16.59 -1.21 5.38
C LYS A 17 15.73 -2.47 5.37
N SER A 18 14.81 -2.58 6.32
CA SER A 18 13.90 -3.71 6.44
C SER A 18 12.51 -3.32 5.96
N TYR A 19 11.88 -4.19 5.19
CA TYR A 19 10.56 -3.97 4.59
C TYR A 19 9.60 -5.10 4.93
N VAL A 20 8.31 -4.77 5.05
CA VAL A 20 7.20 -5.73 5.08
C VAL A 20 6.34 -5.47 3.86
N ALA A 21 6.14 -6.45 2.98
CA ALA A 21 5.39 -6.24 1.75
C ALA A 21 3.89 -6.50 1.93
N TYR A 22 3.07 -5.67 1.31
CA TYR A 22 1.62 -5.87 1.23
C TYR A 22 1.15 -5.87 -0.24
N LEU A 23 0.52 -6.98 -0.64
CA LEU A 23 0.01 -7.21 -1.99
C LEU A 23 -1.51 -7.42 -1.95
N ARG A 24 -2.21 -6.99 -3.01
CA ARG A 24 -3.68 -7.15 -3.08
C ARG A 24 -4.20 -7.51 -4.46
N VAL A 25 -5.20 -8.40 -4.52
CA VAL A 25 -5.97 -8.71 -5.73
C VAL A 25 -7.47 -8.80 -5.47
N SER A 26 -8.26 -8.44 -6.50
CA SER A 26 -9.69 -8.15 -6.36
C SER A 26 -10.66 -9.32 -6.65
N THR A 27 -10.20 -10.53 -7.00
CA THR A 27 -11.03 -11.75 -7.09
C THR A 27 -10.15 -12.99 -7.33
N GLN A 28 -10.64 -14.19 -6.97
CA GLN A 28 -10.02 -15.48 -7.32
C GLN A 28 -9.68 -15.60 -8.82
N LYS A 29 -10.46 -15.01 -9.74
CA LYS A 29 -10.17 -15.04 -11.19
C LYS A 29 -8.92 -14.24 -11.61
N GLN A 30 -8.57 -13.17 -10.88
CA GLN A 30 -7.30 -12.46 -11.09
C GLN A 30 -6.14 -13.12 -10.31
N GLY A 31 -6.44 -13.83 -9.23
CA GLY A 31 -5.48 -14.71 -8.56
C GLY A 31 -5.11 -15.93 -9.41
N GLN A 32 -6.06 -16.45 -10.20
CA GLN A 32 -5.89 -17.64 -11.08
C GLN A 32 -5.03 -17.40 -12.32
N SER A 33 -4.87 -16.14 -12.76
CA SER A 33 -4.01 -15.81 -13.91
C SER A 33 -2.56 -15.47 -13.51
N GLY A 34 -2.25 -15.31 -12.21
CA GLY A 34 -0.89 -14.98 -11.73
C GLY A 34 -0.44 -13.53 -12.00
N LEU A 35 -0.80 -12.98 -13.16
CA LEU A 35 -0.30 -11.72 -13.71
C LEU A 35 -0.42 -10.50 -12.76
N GLY A 36 -1.45 -10.45 -11.92
CA GLY A 36 -1.66 -9.34 -10.98
C GLY A 36 -0.76 -9.39 -9.74
N LEU A 37 -0.53 -10.58 -9.17
CA LEU A 37 0.32 -10.77 -7.99
C LEU A 37 1.79 -10.91 -8.38
N GLU A 38 2.08 -11.58 -9.49
CA GLU A 38 3.45 -11.75 -9.99
C GLU A 38 4.08 -10.40 -10.35
N ALA A 39 3.33 -9.51 -11.03
CA ALA A 39 3.81 -8.17 -11.30
C ALA A 39 4.06 -7.36 -10.02
N GLN A 40 3.23 -7.53 -8.99
CA GLN A 40 3.43 -6.89 -7.69
C GLN A 40 4.66 -7.44 -6.97
N ARG A 41 4.84 -8.77 -6.97
CA ARG A 41 6.00 -9.43 -6.37
C ARG A 41 7.29 -9.08 -7.09
N ALA A 42 7.26 -8.95 -8.42
CA ALA A 42 8.40 -8.49 -9.21
C ALA A 42 8.78 -7.03 -8.88
N ALA A 43 7.77 -6.15 -8.70
CA ALA A 43 8.01 -4.78 -8.28
C ALA A 43 8.60 -4.71 -6.86
N VAL A 44 8.08 -5.50 -5.92
CA VAL A 44 8.63 -5.65 -4.57
C VAL A 44 10.06 -6.18 -4.63
N GLY A 45 10.30 -7.27 -5.37
CA GLY A 45 11.60 -7.90 -5.50
C GLY A 45 12.65 -6.96 -6.08
N THR A 46 12.29 -6.17 -7.10
CA THR A 46 13.15 -5.12 -7.67
C THR A 46 13.48 -4.05 -6.62
N PHE A 47 12.49 -3.65 -5.80
CA PHE A 47 12.67 -2.64 -4.77
C PHE A 47 13.52 -3.13 -3.59
N THR A 48 13.44 -4.42 -3.26
CA THR A 48 14.14 -5.02 -2.12
C THR A 48 15.46 -5.69 -2.50
N GLN A 49 16.03 -5.46 -3.68
CA GLN A 49 17.30 -6.09 -4.08
C GLN A 49 18.46 -5.78 -3.13
N THR A 50 18.47 -4.58 -2.56
CA THR A 50 19.51 -4.07 -1.64
C THR A 50 19.01 -3.99 -0.20
N ALA A 51 17.87 -4.62 0.09
CA ALA A 51 17.16 -4.48 1.36
C ALA A 51 16.59 -5.81 1.86
N GLN A 52 16.25 -5.87 3.13
CA GLN A 52 15.71 -7.08 3.73
C GLN A 52 14.18 -7.06 3.65
N LEU A 53 13.60 -8.00 2.91
CA LEU A 53 12.16 -8.27 2.99
C LEU A 53 11.90 -9.24 4.15
N LEU A 54 11.19 -8.79 5.18
CA LEU A 54 10.89 -9.58 6.37
C LEU A 54 9.76 -10.58 6.14
N GLU A 55 8.64 -10.11 5.57
CA GLU A 55 7.46 -10.93 5.33
C GLU A 55 6.59 -10.33 4.21
N GLU A 56 5.86 -11.18 3.49
CA GLU A 56 4.90 -10.80 2.45
C GLU A 56 3.47 -11.11 2.92
N PHE A 57 2.61 -10.10 2.94
CA PHE A 57 1.18 -10.23 3.25
C PHE A 57 0.35 -10.07 1.98
N VAL A 58 -0.40 -11.12 1.62
CA VAL A 58 -1.28 -11.12 0.45
C VAL A 58 -2.74 -11.04 0.89
N GLU A 59 -3.44 -10.00 0.44
CA GLU A 59 -4.87 -9.81 0.66
C GLU A 59 -5.67 -10.15 -0.59
N VAL A 60 -6.63 -11.06 -0.45
CA VAL A 60 -7.52 -11.49 -1.55
C VAL A 60 -8.94 -11.11 -1.16
N GLU A 61 -9.45 -10.00 -1.72
CA GLU A 61 -10.75 -9.45 -1.33
C GLU A 61 -11.58 -9.07 -2.55
N SER A 62 -12.82 -9.59 -2.63
CA SER A 62 -13.80 -9.13 -3.62
C SER A 62 -14.42 -7.81 -3.16
N GLY A 63 -14.54 -6.84 -4.07
CA GLY A 63 -14.79 -5.41 -3.78
C GLY A 63 -16.09 -5.02 -3.08
N LYS A 64 -16.80 -5.95 -2.43
CA LYS A 64 -17.98 -5.69 -1.59
C LYS A 64 -17.66 -5.59 -0.10
N LYS A 65 -16.62 -6.26 0.40
CA LYS A 65 -16.14 -6.10 1.77
C LYS A 65 -14.85 -5.27 1.72
N ASN A 66 -14.54 -4.59 2.82
CA ASN A 66 -13.37 -3.72 2.94
C ASN A 66 -12.62 -4.06 4.26
N VAL A 67 -12.71 -5.33 4.68
CA VAL A 67 -12.11 -5.83 5.91
C VAL A 67 -10.72 -6.33 5.54
N ARG A 68 -9.68 -5.67 6.07
CA ARG A 68 -8.29 -5.87 5.64
C ARG A 68 -7.42 -6.45 6.76
N PRO A 69 -7.65 -7.70 7.20
CA PRO A 69 -6.89 -8.27 8.30
C PRO A 69 -5.40 -8.45 7.96
N LYS A 70 -5.04 -8.74 6.70
CA LYS A 70 -3.64 -8.92 6.31
C LYS A 70 -2.88 -7.61 6.30
N LEU A 71 -3.55 -6.52 5.96
CA LEU A 71 -2.97 -5.19 6.06
C LEU A 71 -2.69 -4.81 7.51
N GLN A 72 -3.63 -5.06 8.43
CA GLN A 72 -3.43 -4.78 9.85
C GLN A 72 -2.27 -5.60 10.42
N ALA A 73 -2.16 -6.87 10.05
CA ALA A 73 -1.04 -7.72 10.42
C ALA A 73 0.30 -7.19 9.85
N ALA A 74 0.32 -6.75 8.58
CA ALA A 74 1.51 -6.18 7.97
C ALA A 74 1.96 -4.89 8.67
N MET A 75 1.03 -3.99 9.00
CA MET A 75 1.31 -2.76 9.76
C MET A 75 1.84 -3.07 11.17
N ALA A 76 1.23 -4.04 11.86
CA ALA A 76 1.66 -4.44 13.19
C ALA A 76 3.08 -5.03 13.18
N LEU A 77 3.38 -5.89 12.20
CA LEU A 77 4.73 -6.45 12.04
C LEU A 77 5.76 -5.37 11.68
N ALA A 78 5.43 -4.49 10.73
CA ALA A 78 6.30 -3.39 10.33
C ALA A 78 6.66 -2.52 11.55
N LYS A 79 5.66 -2.15 12.35
CA LYS A 79 5.85 -1.41 13.60
C LYS A 79 6.70 -2.18 14.62
N ALA A 80 6.41 -3.45 14.85
CA ALA A 80 7.13 -4.27 15.83
C ALA A 80 8.60 -4.51 15.45
N LYS A 81 8.93 -4.48 14.16
CA LYS A 81 10.28 -4.73 13.62
C LYS A 81 11.03 -3.45 13.25
N GLY A 82 10.42 -2.27 13.40
CA GLY A 82 11.01 -1.01 12.93
C GLY A 82 11.23 -1.00 11.40
N ALA A 83 10.39 -1.72 10.67
CA ALA A 83 10.46 -1.88 9.23
C ALA A 83 9.46 -0.94 8.52
N THR A 84 9.73 -0.64 7.25
CA THR A 84 8.85 0.16 6.40
C THR A 84 7.85 -0.74 5.67
N LEU A 85 6.58 -0.36 5.63
CA LEU A 85 5.56 -1.07 4.86
C LEU A 85 5.74 -0.80 3.37
N LEU A 86 6.06 -1.83 2.60
CA LEU A 86 6.22 -1.74 1.16
C LEU A 86 4.93 -2.15 0.44
N ILE A 87 4.40 -1.26 -0.39
CA ILE A 87 3.14 -1.47 -1.09
C ILE A 87 3.39 -1.50 -2.58
N ALA A 88 2.98 -2.57 -3.25
CA ALA A 88 3.38 -2.79 -4.64
C ALA A 88 2.75 -1.78 -5.62
N LYS A 89 1.50 -1.33 -5.39
CA LYS A 89 0.83 -0.31 -6.22
C LYS A 89 -0.15 0.58 -5.45
N LEU A 90 -0.13 1.88 -5.74
CA LEU A 90 -0.99 2.90 -5.15
C LEU A 90 -2.44 2.82 -5.63
N ASP A 91 -2.72 2.34 -6.85
CA ASP A 91 -4.09 2.21 -7.38
C ASP A 91 -4.98 1.26 -6.54
N ARG A 92 -4.33 0.33 -5.83
CA ARG A 92 -4.97 -0.59 -4.89
C ARG A 92 -5.23 0.06 -3.53
N LEU A 93 -4.65 1.21 -3.25
CA LEU A 93 -4.79 1.95 -1.99
C LEU A 93 -5.69 3.17 -2.13
N SER A 94 -5.51 3.94 -3.21
CA SER A 94 -6.08 5.28 -3.38
C SER A 94 -7.61 5.32 -3.34
N ARG A 95 -8.28 4.25 -3.75
CA ARG A 95 -9.76 4.15 -3.73
C ARG A 95 -10.39 4.21 -2.32
N ASN A 96 -9.58 4.23 -1.26
CA ASN A 96 -10.04 4.38 0.11
C ASN A 96 -9.12 5.32 0.90
N ALA A 97 -9.49 6.60 0.96
CA ALA A 97 -8.78 7.62 1.74
C ALA A 97 -8.55 7.22 3.21
N GLY A 98 -9.50 6.47 3.80
CA GLY A 98 -9.40 5.96 5.17
C GLY A 98 -8.19 5.07 5.43
N PHE A 99 -7.60 4.48 4.39
CA PHE A 99 -6.39 3.68 4.52
C PHE A 99 -5.14 4.54 4.80
N ILE A 100 -5.01 5.68 4.13
CA ILE A 100 -3.85 6.57 4.30
C ILE A 100 -3.86 7.16 5.71
N PHE A 101 -5.05 7.50 6.21
CA PHE A 101 -5.21 7.90 7.60
C PHE A 101 -4.85 6.76 8.56
N GLN A 102 -5.24 5.51 8.29
CA GLN A 102 -4.83 4.37 9.12
C GLN A 102 -3.31 4.18 9.18
N LEU A 103 -2.60 4.35 8.06
CA LEU A 103 -1.13 4.27 8.05
C LEU A 103 -0.49 5.38 8.88
N ARG A 104 -0.95 6.61 8.68
CA ARG A 104 -0.51 7.78 9.43
C ARG A 104 -0.76 7.58 10.94
N ASP A 105 -1.98 7.20 11.30
CA ASP A 105 -2.41 7.05 12.70
C ASP A 105 -1.72 5.85 13.38
N ALA A 106 -1.36 4.81 12.61
CA ALA A 106 -0.58 3.69 13.10
C ALA A 106 0.90 4.06 13.38
N GLY A 107 1.38 5.17 12.82
CA GLY A 107 2.78 5.60 12.91
C GLY A 107 3.72 4.66 12.16
N VAL A 108 3.28 4.12 11.02
CA VAL A 108 4.05 3.17 10.20
C VAL A 108 4.50 3.88 8.94
N ASP A 109 5.82 3.95 8.73
CA ASP A 109 6.39 4.42 7.46
C ASP A 109 5.99 3.45 6.35
N PHE A 110 5.67 3.99 5.18
CA PHE A 110 5.36 3.17 4.01
C PHE A 110 5.97 3.75 2.74
N VAL A 111 6.20 2.88 1.77
CA VAL A 111 6.68 3.23 0.43
C VAL A 111 5.84 2.49 -0.60
N CYS A 112 5.52 3.16 -1.71
CA CYS A 112 4.85 2.55 -2.84
C CYS A 112 5.86 2.24 -3.95
N CYS A 113 5.94 1.01 -4.45
CA CYS A 113 6.90 0.64 -5.49
C CYS A 113 6.68 1.42 -6.80
N ASP A 114 5.43 1.76 -7.12
CA ASP A 114 5.06 2.55 -8.30
C ASP A 114 5.20 4.06 -8.11
N MET A 115 5.40 4.52 -6.87
CA MET A 115 5.71 5.92 -6.55
C MET A 115 6.66 5.97 -5.33
N PRO A 116 7.96 5.67 -5.52
CA PRO A 116 8.92 5.58 -4.42
C PRO A 116 9.09 6.88 -3.62
N ASP A 117 8.93 8.02 -4.30
CA ASP A 117 9.03 9.36 -3.71
C ASP A 117 7.72 9.83 -3.05
N ALA A 118 6.70 8.98 -2.99
CA ALA A 118 5.43 9.30 -2.35
C ALA A 118 5.63 9.49 -0.84
N ASN A 119 5.45 10.73 -0.38
CA ASN A 119 5.39 11.06 1.04
C ASN A 119 3.93 11.16 1.52
N THR A 120 3.74 11.33 2.83
CA THR A 120 2.41 11.44 3.46
C THR A 120 1.54 12.54 2.83
N LEU A 121 2.13 13.65 2.38
CA LEU A 121 1.40 14.75 1.73
C LEU A 121 0.85 14.32 0.38
N THR A 122 1.72 13.83 -0.51
CA THR A 122 1.35 13.36 -1.85
C THR A 122 0.23 12.34 -1.77
N VAL A 123 0.39 11.38 -0.86
CA VAL A 123 -0.57 10.30 -0.67
C VAL A 123 -1.90 10.80 -0.06
N GLY A 124 -1.83 11.78 0.84
CA GLY A 124 -3.01 12.47 1.38
C GLY A 124 -3.81 13.21 0.29
N ILE A 125 -3.14 13.88 -0.64
CA ILE A 125 -3.79 14.55 -1.78
C ILE A 125 -4.51 13.52 -2.66
N PHE A 126 -3.84 12.42 -3.03
CA PHE A 126 -4.47 11.35 -3.82
C PHE A 126 -5.69 10.73 -3.13
N ALA A 127 -5.61 10.54 -1.81
CA ALA A 127 -6.72 10.04 -1.01
C ALA A 127 -7.94 10.96 -1.09
N VAL A 128 -7.75 12.28 -0.94
CA VAL A 128 -8.83 13.27 -1.04
C VAL A 128 -9.44 13.29 -2.45
N LEU A 129 -8.60 13.26 -3.49
CA LEU A 129 -9.06 13.22 -4.88
C LEU A 129 -9.91 11.97 -5.17
N ALA A 130 -9.45 10.80 -4.73
CA ALA A 130 -10.18 9.55 -4.93
C ALA A 130 -11.50 9.50 -4.14
N GLN A 131 -11.55 10.09 -2.95
CA GLN A 131 -12.79 10.24 -2.19
C GLN A 131 -13.80 11.12 -2.94
N HIS A 132 -13.34 12.26 -3.47
CA HIS A 132 -14.18 13.15 -4.26
C HIS A 132 -14.72 12.46 -5.53
N GLU A 133 -13.89 11.72 -6.25
CA GLU A 133 -14.32 10.94 -7.42
C GLU A 133 -15.42 9.93 -7.06
N ARG A 134 -15.27 9.23 -5.93
CA ARG A 134 -16.27 8.27 -5.45
C ARG A 134 -17.60 8.94 -5.12
N GLU A 135 -17.55 10.12 -4.51
CA GLU A 135 -18.75 10.92 -4.22
C GLU A 135 -19.46 11.34 -5.51
N LEU A 136 -18.72 11.82 -6.51
CA LEU A 136 -19.28 12.18 -7.82
C LEU A 136 -19.92 10.98 -8.53
N ILE A 137 -19.28 9.81 -8.52
CA ILE A 137 -19.87 8.58 -9.07
C ILE A 137 -21.17 8.25 -8.34
N SER A 138 -21.17 8.29 -7.01
CA SER A 138 -22.37 8.02 -6.21
C SER A 138 -23.51 9.00 -6.53
N GLN A 139 -23.20 10.30 -6.65
CA GLN A 139 -24.18 11.33 -7.02
C GLN A 139 -24.77 11.06 -8.41
N ARG A 140 -23.93 10.76 -9.40
CA ARG A 140 -24.38 10.42 -10.77
C ARG A 140 -25.25 9.17 -10.78
N THR A 141 -24.88 8.12 -10.05
CA THR A 141 -25.70 6.90 -9.94
C THR A 141 -27.05 7.18 -9.30
N LYS A 142 -27.09 7.96 -8.20
CA LYS A 142 -28.34 8.36 -7.57
C LYS A 142 -29.23 9.17 -8.51
N ALA A 143 -28.66 10.15 -9.22
CA ALA A 143 -29.39 10.95 -10.20
C ALA A 143 -29.99 10.09 -11.32
N ALA A 144 -29.22 9.14 -11.86
CA ALA A 144 -29.69 8.21 -12.88
C ALA A 144 -30.81 7.29 -12.36
N LEU A 145 -30.69 6.78 -11.12
CA LEU A 145 -31.74 5.96 -10.50
C LEU A 145 -33.02 6.78 -10.25
N THR A 146 -32.92 8.01 -9.78
CA THR A 146 -34.08 8.91 -9.60
C THR A 146 -34.79 9.17 -10.93
N ALA A 147 -34.04 9.48 -11.99
CA ALA A 147 -34.61 9.68 -13.33
C ALA A 147 -35.31 8.40 -13.84
N LYS A 148 -34.68 7.23 -13.65
CA LYS A 148 -35.23 5.95 -14.08
C LYS A 148 -36.50 5.56 -13.30
N LYS A 149 -36.57 5.89 -12.00
CA LYS A 149 -37.78 5.73 -11.17
C LYS A 149 -38.92 6.65 -11.63
N ALA A 150 -38.61 7.90 -11.98
CA ALA A 150 -39.60 8.84 -12.52
C ALA A 150 -40.16 8.39 -13.89
N GLN A 151 -39.40 7.62 -14.65
CA GLN A 151 -39.83 6.97 -15.91
C GLN A 151 -40.61 5.66 -15.68
N GLY A 152 -40.96 5.32 -14.44
CA GLY A 152 -41.82 4.16 -14.13
C GLY A 152 -41.09 2.83 -13.98
N ALA A 153 -39.75 2.80 -13.96
CA ALA A 153 -39.01 1.57 -13.71
C ALA A 153 -39.13 1.13 -12.25
N GLN A 154 -39.44 -0.15 -12.01
CA GLN A 154 -39.21 -0.79 -10.71
C GLN A 154 -37.71 -1.07 -10.55
N LEU A 155 -37.11 -0.57 -9.47
CA LEU A 155 -35.67 -0.59 -9.17
C LEU A 155 -35.39 -1.41 -7.91
#